data_AF-A0A8T4ZFE8-F1
#
_entry.id   AF-A0A8T4ZFE8-F1
#
_cell.length_a   1.000
_cell.length_b   1.000
_cell.length_c   1.000
_cell.angle_alpha   90.00
_cell.angle_beta   90.00
_cell.angle_gamma   90.00
#
_symmetry.space_group_name_H-M   'P 1'
#
loop_
_entity.id
_entity.type
_entity.pdbx_description
1 polymer ?
#
loop_
_entity_poly.entity_id
_entity_poly.type
_entity_poly.pdbx_seq_one_letter_code
_entity_poly.pdbx_strand_id
1 'polypeptide(L)'
;MKVIHEGSGELLGWLDPDEARRWMAEEKNRRFEDKRMTISEAVKRFTSDGDYFALGGFGHVRVSMAAIYELIRQGRRNLTIAGKTAVHDIDILIAGKVVDKVECAYS
;
A
#
# COMPACT_ATOMS: atom_id res chain seq x y z
N MET A 1 -12.56 -9.85 26.36
CA MET A 1 -13.67 -10.10 25.40
C MET A 1 -13.71 -11.59 25.11
N LYS A 2 -14.89 -12.23 25.03
CA LYS A 2 -15.02 -13.65 24.64
C LYS A 2 -15.24 -13.73 23.14
N VAL A 3 -14.26 -14.23 22.39
CA VAL A 3 -14.40 -14.48 20.95
C VAL A 3 -15.32 -15.69 20.74
N ILE A 4 -16.37 -15.53 19.93
CA ILE A 4 -17.38 -16.58 19.66
C ILE A 4 -17.19 -17.25 18.30
N HIS A 5 -16.51 -16.57 17.38
CA HIS A 5 -16.16 -17.04 16.06
C HIS A 5 -15.08 -16.12 15.48
N GLU A 6 -14.12 -16.68 14.74
CA GLU A 6 -13.07 -15.95 14.04
C GLU A 6 -12.86 -16.54 12.64
N GLY A 7 -12.45 -15.70 11.69
CA GLY A 7 -12.10 -16.14 10.34
C GLY A 7 -10.73 -16.84 10.32
N SER A 8 -10.50 -17.66 9.29
CA SER A 8 -9.23 -18.39 9.10
C SER A 8 -8.24 -17.71 8.15
N GLY A 9 -8.58 -16.54 7.61
CA GLY A 9 -7.73 -15.80 6.68
C GLY A 9 -6.55 -15.13 7.38
N GLU A 10 -5.41 -15.05 6.69
CA GLU A 10 -4.28 -14.23 7.12
C GLU A 10 -4.72 -12.75 7.14
N LEU A 11 -4.47 -12.06 8.26
CA LEU A 11 -4.71 -10.63 8.38
C LEU A 11 -3.53 -9.86 7.78
N LEU A 12 -3.68 -9.40 6.54
CA LEU A 12 -2.64 -8.64 5.84
C LEU A 12 -2.64 -7.17 6.27
N GLY A 13 -1.46 -6.64 6.60
CA GLY A 13 -1.32 -5.22 6.99
C GLY A 13 -2.09 -4.83 8.26
N TRP A 14 -2.49 -5.80 9.08
CA TRP A 14 -3.27 -5.56 10.30
C TRP A 14 -2.45 -4.87 11.39
N LEU A 15 -3.07 -3.85 11.99
CA LEU A 15 -2.60 -3.19 13.19
C LEU A 15 -3.80 -3.01 14.12
N ASP A 16 -3.64 -3.31 15.41
CA ASP A 16 -4.73 -3.13 16.36
C ASP A 16 -5.16 -1.64 16.36
N PRO A 17 -6.47 -1.32 16.33
CA PRO A 17 -6.93 0.06 16.29
C PRO A 17 -6.40 0.95 17.42
N ASP A 18 -6.18 0.39 18.62
CA ASP A 18 -5.62 1.14 19.74
C ASP A 18 -4.11 1.36 19.59
N GLU A 19 -3.39 0.41 19.00
CA GLU A 19 -1.99 0.60 18.60
C GLU A 19 -1.86 1.68 17.52
N ALA A 20 -2.70 1.64 16.49
CA ALA A 20 -2.74 2.64 15.44
C ALA A 20 -3.02 4.04 16.01
N ARG A 21 -3.99 4.16 16.94
CA ARG A 21 -4.30 5.43 17.60
C ARG A 21 -3.14 5.95 18.44
N ARG A 22 -2.47 5.08 19.22
CA ARG A 22 -1.29 5.46 20.00
C ARG A 22 -0.17 5.96 19.10
N TRP A 23 0.17 5.22 18.03
CA TRP A 23 1.18 5.66 17.07
C TRP A 23 0.84 7.02 16.44
N MET A 24 -0.42 7.23 16.05
CA MET A 24 -0.89 8.51 15.51
C MET A 24 -0.81 9.65 16.53
N ALA A 25 -0.94 9.35 17.83
CA ALA A 25 -0.83 10.29 18.93
C ALA A 25 0.61 10.68 19.25
N GLU A 26 1.51 9.69 19.27
CA GLU A 26 2.87 9.81 19.81
C GLU A 26 3.92 10.05 18.71
N GLU A 27 3.79 9.39 17.55
CA GLU A 27 4.86 9.31 16.53
C GLU A 27 4.60 10.15 15.27
N LYS A 28 3.33 10.34 14.90
CA LYS A 28 3.00 11.07 13.66
C LYS A 28 3.51 12.51 13.69
N ASN A 29 4.40 12.87 12.76
CA ASN A 29 4.81 14.26 12.57
C ASN A 29 3.62 15.15 12.14
N ARG A 30 3.30 16.15 12.97
CA ARG A 30 2.22 17.13 12.78
C ARG A 30 2.72 18.53 12.43
N ARG A 31 4.03 18.70 12.22
CA ARG A 31 4.62 19.99 11.87
C ARG A 31 4.11 20.47 10.51
N PHE A 32 3.96 21.78 10.40
CA PHE A 32 3.64 22.44 9.14
C PHE A 32 4.93 22.60 8.32
N GLU A 33 5.25 21.57 7.55
CA GLU A 33 6.45 21.48 6.71
C GLU A 33 6.08 21.28 5.24
N ASP A 34 6.97 21.70 4.34
CA ASP A 34 6.81 21.47 2.91
C ASP A 34 6.97 19.97 2.60
N LYS A 35 5.93 19.38 1.99
CA LYS A 35 5.87 17.96 1.62
C LYS A 35 6.02 17.74 0.12
N ARG A 36 6.33 18.78 -0.65
CA ARG A 36 6.60 18.64 -2.08
C ARG A 36 7.90 17.86 -2.26
N MET A 37 7.86 16.91 -3.18
CA MET A 37 9.00 16.11 -3.58
C MET A 37 8.72 15.49 -4.95
N THR A 38 9.76 15.02 -5.61
CA THR A 38 9.63 14.22 -6.83
C THR A 38 9.07 12.83 -6.52
N ILE A 39 8.53 12.17 -7.55
CA ILE A 39 8.02 10.80 -7.37
C ILE A 39 9.13 9.81 -6.98
N SER A 40 10.35 10.04 -7.50
CA SER A 40 11.51 9.20 -7.19
C SER A 40 11.89 9.29 -5.71
N GLU A 41 11.91 10.51 -5.16
CA GLU A 41 12.13 10.72 -3.72
C GLU A 41 11.04 10.09 -2.87
N ALA A 42 9.77 10.23 -3.27
CA ALA A 42 8.64 9.66 -2.55
C ALA A 42 8.74 8.13 -2.46
N VAL A 43 8.94 7.45 -3.60
CA VAL A 43 9.07 5.98 -3.64
C VAL A 43 10.32 5.50 -2.90
N LYS A 44 11.42 6.25 -2.99
CA LYS A 44 12.65 5.89 -2.28
C LYS A 44 12.46 5.96 -0.76
N ARG A 45 11.78 7.00 -0.29
CA ARG A 45 11.64 7.32 1.14
C ARG A 45 10.51 6.57 1.84
N PHE A 46 9.40 6.31 1.14
CA PHE A 46 8.15 5.84 1.76
C PHE A 46 7.68 4.47 1.25
N THR A 47 8.56 3.74 0.56
CA THR A 47 8.26 2.38 0.15
C THR A 47 9.44 1.49 0.47
N SER A 48 9.16 0.34 1.05
CA SER A 48 10.10 -0.74 1.31
C SER A 48 9.59 -2.02 0.67
N ASP A 49 10.51 -2.93 0.37
CA ASP A 49 10.13 -4.26 -0.09
C ASP A 49 9.40 -4.99 1.04
N GLY A 50 8.31 -5.69 0.71
CA GLY A 50 7.44 -6.33 1.71
C GLY A 50 6.28 -5.46 2.22
N ASP A 51 6.19 -4.18 1.84
CA ASP A 51 5.12 -3.30 2.31
C ASP A 51 3.73 -3.76 1.84
N TYR A 52 2.72 -3.48 2.67
CA TYR A 52 1.31 -3.57 2.30
C TYR A 52 0.85 -2.22 1.72
N PHE A 53 0.51 -2.21 0.43
CA PHE A 53 0.32 -0.99 -0.35
C PHE A 53 -1.11 -0.87 -0.89
N ALA A 54 -1.67 0.33 -0.79
CA ALA A 54 -2.96 0.67 -1.39
C ALA A 54 -2.76 1.74 -2.47
N LEU A 55 -3.37 1.52 -3.63
CA LEU A 55 -3.37 2.46 -4.74
C LEU A 55 -4.74 3.12 -4.84
N GLY A 56 -4.73 4.44 -5.04
CA GLY A 56 -5.96 5.18 -5.31
C GLY A 56 -6.43 5.00 -6.76
N GLY A 57 -7.64 5.47 -7.04
CA GLY A 57 -8.27 5.33 -8.36
C GLY A 57 -9.41 4.31 -8.36
N PHE A 58 -9.95 4.04 -9.54
CA PHE A 58 -11.00 3.05 -9.76
C PHE A 58 -10.88 2.48 -11.18
N GLY A 59 -10.57 1.19 -11.32
CA GLY A 59 -10.37 0.56 -12.63
C GLY A 59 -9.24 1.23 -13.41
N HIS A 60 -9.58 1.98 -14.46
CA HIS A 60 -8.63 2.74 -15.27
C HIS A 60 -8.63 4.25 -14.94
N VAL A 61 -9.48 4.70 -14.02
CA VAL A 61 -9.72 6.12 -13.77
C VAL A 61 -8.86 6.63 -12.61
N ARG A 62 -8.05 7.66 -12.89
CA ARG A 62 -7.20 8.36 -11.89
C ARG A 62 -6.26 7.45 -11.09
N VAL A 63 -5.75 6.41 -11.75
CA VAL A 63 -4.75 5.49 -11.20
C VAL A 63 -3.39 6.18 -11.08
N SER A 64 -2.62 5.87 -10.04
CA SER A 64 -1.31 6.48 -9.74
C SER A 64 -0.17 5.97 -10.63
N MET A 65 -0.33 6.04 -11.96
CA MET A 65 0.60 5.46 -12.94
C MET A 65 2.06 5.94 -12.79
N ALA A 66 2.27 7.21 -12.44
CA ALA A 66 3.63 7.73 -12.21
C ALA A 66 4.34 7.00 -11.06
N ALA A 67 3.62 6.70 -9.96
CA ALA A 67 4.15 5.95 -8.83
C ALA A 67 4.40 4.49 -9.21
N ILE A 68 3.45 3.86 -9.92
CA ILE A 68 3.56 2.47 -10.38
C ILE A 68 4.82 2.25 -11.22
N TYR A 69 5.06 3.12 -12.21
CA TYR A 69 6.27 3.00 -13.02
C TYR A 69 7.55 3.28 -12.23
N GLU A 70 7.51 4.14 -11.22
CA GLU A 70 8.66 4.41 -10.36
C GLU A 70 8.97 3.24 -9.42
N LEU A 71 7.95 2.56 -8.88
CA LEU A 71 8.12 1.31 -8.12
C LEU A 71 8.86 0.25 -8.96
N ILE A 72 8.44 0.09 -10.21
CA ILE A 72 9.08 -0.84 -11.16
C ILE A 72 10.52 -0.42 -11.45
N ARG A 73 10.75 0.87 -11.73
CA ARG A 73 12.08 1.42 -12.06
C ARG A 73 13.07 1.30 -10.92
N GLN A 74 12.63 1.51 -9.68
CA GLN A 74 13.46 1.32 -8.49
C GLN A 74 13.61 -0.15 -8.08
N GLY A 75 12.95 -1.07 -8.80
CA GLY A 75 13.10 -2.50 -8.58
C GLY A 75 12.48 -2.97 -7.27
N ARG A 76 11.44 -2.31 -6.77
CA ARG A 76 10.73 -2.73 -5.55
C ARG A 76 10.14 -4.12 -5.70
N ARG A 77 10.10 -4.91 -4.62
CA ARG A 77 9.69 -6.32 -4.65
C ARG A 77 8.83 -6.69 -3.45
N ASN A 78 8.18 -7.84 -3.59
CA ASN A 78 7.46 -8.53 -2.53
C ASN A 78 6.33 -7.70 -1.92
N LEU A 79 5.76 -6.76 -2.68
CA LEU A 79 4.67 -5.94 -2.18
C LEU A 79 3.39 -6.79 -2.07
N THR A 80 2.60 -6.49 -1.05
CA THR A 80 1.22 -6.95 -0.94
C THR A 80 0.29 -5.81 -1.32
N ILE A 81 -0.67 -6.03 -2.22
CA ILE A 81 -1.57 -4.97 -2.69
C ILE A 81 -2.97 -5.12 -2.10
N ALA A 82 -3.51 -4.02 -1.58
CA ALA A 82 -4.92 -3.86 -1.25
C ALA A 82 -5.75 -3.71 -2.54
N GLY A 83 -6.30 -4.82 -3.05
CA GLY A 83 -7.05 -4.93 -4.30
C GLY A 83 -8.50 -4.45 -4.21
N LYS A 84 -8.69 -3.19 -3.80
CA LYS A 84 -10.02 -2.56 -3.59
C LYS A 84 -10.86 -2.52 -4.88
N THR A 85 -10.26 -2.03 -5.96
CA THR A 85 -10.84 -1.88 -7.32
C THR A 85 -9.68 -1.85 -8.33
N ALA A 86 -8.74 -2.77 -8.14
CA ALA A 86 -7.49 -2.81 -8.87
C ALA A 86 -7.75 -3.45 -10.24
N VAL A 87 -7.19 -2.91 -11.31
CA VAL A 87 -7.32 -3.47 -12.66
C VAL A 87 -6.00 -3.20 -13.40
N HIS A 88 -5.86 -2.01 -13.98
CA HIS A 88 -4.68 -1.68 -14.76
C HIS A 88 -3.42 -1.46 -13.90
N ASP A 89 -3.58 -0.94 -12.70
CA ASP A 89 -2.48 -0.76 -11.76
C ASP A 89 -1.82 -2.07 -11.39
N ILE A 90 -2.62 -3.03 -10.95
CA ILE A 90 -2.09 -4.29 -10.45
C ILE A 90 -1.55 -5.17 -11.57
N ASP A 91 -2.17 -5.15 -12.75
CA ASP A 91 -1.64 -5.83 -13.94
C ASP A 91 -0.21 -5.39 -14.26
N ILE A 92 0.03 -4.08 -14.26
CA ILE A 92 1.35 -3.51 -14.58
C ILE A 92 2.37 -3.83 -13.48
N LEU A 93 1.97 -3.79 -12.21
CA LEU A 93 2.85 -4.13 -11.09
C LEU A 93 3.20 -5.63 -11.03
N ILE A 94 2.25 -6.52 -11.30
CA ILE A 94 2.47 -7.96 -11.41
C ILE A 94 3.40 -8.26 -12.59
N ALA A 95 3.12 -7.68 -13.76
CA ALA A 95 3.99 -7.83 -14.93
C ALA A 95 5.42 -7.30 -14.67
N GLY A 96 5.53 -6.22 -13.88
CA GLY A 96 6.80 -5.66 -13.41
C GLY A 96 7.50 -6.45 -12.29
N LYS A 97 6.94 -7.58 -11.85
CA LYS A 97 7.43 -8.44 -10.75
C LYS A 97 7.59 -7.69 -9.43
N VAL A 98 6.70 -6.75 -9.15
CA VAL A 98 6.73 -5.95 -7.91
C VAL A 98 5.88 -6.58 -6.80
N VAL A 99 4.86 -7.36 -7.16
CA VAL A 99 3.78 -7.82 -6.26
C VAL A 99 3.80 -9.34 -6.11
N ASP A 100 3.71 -9.81 -4.87
CA ASP A 100 3.66 -11.25 -4.52
C ASP A 100 2.29 -11.69 -4.01
N LYS A 101 1.53 -10.78 -3.38
CA LYS A 101 0.22 -11.07 -2.78
C LYS A 101 -0.79 -9.98 -3.12
N VAL A 102 -2.05 -10.38 -3.26
CA VAL A 102 -3.17 -9.45 -3.49
C VAL A 102 -4.30 -9.77 -2.54
N GLU A 103 -4.73 -8.78 -1.77
CA GLU A 103 -5.95 -8.84 -0.98
C GLU A 103 -7.11 -8.30 -1.81
N CYS A 104 -7.76 -9.19 -2.55
CA CYS A 104 -8.73 -8.82 -3.58
C CYS A 104 -10.15 -8.65 -3.02
N ALA A 105 -10.70 -7.45 -3.21
CA ALA A 105 -12.15 -7.23 -3.20
C ALA A 105 -12.72 -7.26 -4.64
N TYR A 106 -11.98 -6.69 -5.60
CA TYR A 106 -12.20 -6.77 -7.04
C TYR A 106 -10.86 -6.53 -7.76
N SER A 107 -10.37 -7.51 -8.52
CA SER A 107 -9.06 -7.50 -9.21
C SER A 107 -9.06 -8.42 -10.41
#